data_AF-A0A2P4SIL8-F1
#
_entry.id   AF-A0A2P4SIL8-F1
#
_cell.length_a   1.000
_cell.length_b   1.000
_cell.length_c   1.000
_cell.angle_alpha   90.00
_cell.angle_beta   90.00
_cell.angle_gamma   90.00
#
_symmetry.space_group_name_H-M   'P 1'
#
loop_
_entity.id
_entity.type
_entity.pdbx_description
1 polymer ?
#
loop_
_entity_poly.entity_id
_entity_poly.type
_entity_poly.pdbx_seq_one_letter_code
_entity_poly.pdbx_strand_id
1 'polypeptide(L)'
;MEKGSRNAIVFNASKGETFTPASSYKAWRQEYHAFLLSVRSLKDEITSEKLFGVKLWITAGPREKFSAAEFLVLKKFLEDGGAILVMLREGGESRSGTNINFLLEEYGIVFNNDAVVRNVYYKYYHPKEALISDGVLNRGISEAARKTVLETTGEDGNGHDS
;
A
#
# COMPACT_ATOMS: atom_id res chain seq x y z
N MET A 1 -22.02 9.28 18.09
CA MET A 1 -21.23 10.32 17.40
C MET A 1 -21.56 10.21 15.92
N GLU A 2 -21.99 11.31 15.30
CA GLU A 2 -22.33 11.32 13.87
C GLU A 2 -21.13 10.82 13.04
N LYS A 3 -21.35 9.77 12.24
CA LYS A 3 -20.41 9.33 11.22
C LYS A 3 -20.44 10.36 10.09
N GLY A 4 -19.76 11.49 10.27
CA GLY A 4 -19.54 12.47 9.21
C GLY A 4 -18.91 11.80 7.98
N SER A 5 -19.27 12.27 6.79
CA SER A 5 -18.80 11.71 5.51
C SER A 5 -17.27 11.70 5.46
N ARG A 6 -16.65 10.52 5.46
CA ARG A 6 -15.20 10.35 5.33
C ARG A 6 -14.79 10.47 3.86
N ASN A 7 -14.36 11.66 3.46
CA ASN A 7 -14.08 11.98 2.05
C ASN A 7 -12.62 12.40 1.79
N ALA A 8 -11.73 12.20 2.78
CA ALA A 8 -10.32 12.59 2.66
C ALA A 8 -9.37 11.39 2.64
N ILE A 9 -8.34 11.48 1.80
CA ILE A 9 -7.15 10.62 1.84
C ILE A 9 -5.99 11.47 2.38
N VAL A 10 -5.25 10.94 3.35
CA VAL A 10 -4.09 11.61 3.92
C VAL A 10 -2.82 10.82 3.61
N PHE A 11 -1.85 11.48 2.98
CA PHE A 11 -0.49 11.00 2.88
C PHE A 11 0.32 11.53 4.06
N ASN A 12 0.90 10.63 4.84
CA ASN A 12 1.84 10.98 5.87
C ASN A 12 3.12 11.54 5.25
N ALA A 13 3.62 12.61 5.86
CA ALA A 13 4.88 13.27 5.55
C ALA A 13 5.64 13.65 6.82
N SER A 14 5.20 13.15 7.98
CA SER A 14 5.77 13.46 9.30
C SER A 14 6.98 12.59 9.67
N LYS A 15 7.25 11.51 8.92
CA LYS A 15 8.33 10.55 9.20
C LYS A 15 9.35 10.50 8.07
N GLY A 16 9.52 11.61 7.38
CA GLY A 16 10.48 11.73 6.29
C GLY A 16 10.17 10.82 5.10
N GLU A 17 8.89 10.56 4.81
CA GLU A 17 8.43 9.69 3.72
C GLU A 17 9.16 9.95 2.40
N THR A 18 9.61 8.88 1.76
CA THR A 18 10.33 8.95 0.48
C THR A 18 9.41 9.41 -0.65
N PHE A 19 8.14 9.00 -0.60
CA PHE A 19 7.18 9.26 -1.66
C PHE A 19 6.06 10.15 -1.14
N THR A 20 5.85 11.28 -1.80
CA THR A 20 4.80 12.24 -1.44
C THR A 20 3.91 12.54 -2.65
N PRO A 21 2.68 13.04 -2.44
CA PRO A 21 1.81 13.51 -3.53
C PRO A 21 2.44 14.60 -4.39
N ALA A 22 3.35 15.40 -3.82
CA ALA A 22 3.99 16.51 -4.51
C ALA A 22 5.13 16.05 -5.44
N SER A 23 5.80 14.94 -5.12
CA SER A 23 6.97 14.44 -5.88
C SER A 23 6.60 13.27 -6.77
N SER A 24 6.33 12.11 -6.17
CA SER A 24 6.35 10.80 -6.81
C SER A 24 4.97 10.33 -7.27
N TYR A 25 3.90 10.85 -6.66
CA TYR A 25 2.53 10.46 -6.95
C TYR A 25 1.73 11.52 -7.71
N LYS A 26 2.38 12.30 -8.59
CA LYS A 26 1.71 13.36 -9.37
C LYS A 26 0.60 12.82 -10.28
N ALA A 27 0.89 11.78 -11.07
CA ALA A 27 -0.08 11.14 -11.96
C ALA A 27 -1.22 10.51 -11.16
N TRP A 28 -0.88 9.76 -10.11
CA TRP A 28 -1.85 9.17 -9.18
C TRP A 28 -2.79 10.22 -8.56
N ARG A 29 -2.25 11.37 -8.15
CA ARG A 29 -3.03 12.49 -7.60
C ARG A 29 -4.01 13.04 -8.63
N GLN A 30 -3.61 13.17 -9.89
CA GLN A 30 -4.48 13.66 -10.96
C GLN A 30 -5.68 12.74 -11.20
N GLU A 31 -5.46 11.43 -11.20
CA GLU A 31 -6.54 10.43 -11.33
C GLU A 31 -7.51 10.48 -10.13
N TYR A 32 -7.00 10.62 -8.90
CA TYR A 32 -7.85 10.67 -7.70
C TYR A 32 -8.69 11.94 -7.56
N HIS A 33 -8.24 13.07 -8.11
CA HIS A 33 -9.07 14.27 -8.19
C HIS A 33 -10.34 14.05 -9.03
N ALA A 34 -10.32 13.13 -10.00
CA ALA A 34 -11.51 12.74 -10.76
C ALA A 34 -12.53 11.94 -9.93
N PHE A 35 -12.10 11.34 -8.81
CA PHE A 35 -12.95 10.56 -7.89
C PHE A 35 -13.51 11.38 -6.70
N LEU A 36 -13.42 12.72 -6.74
CA LEU A 36 -13.96 13.65 -5.73
C LEU A 36 -13.41 13.47 -4.30
N LEU A 37 -12.29 12.77 -4.12
CA LEU A 37 -11.64 12.61 -2.81
C LEU A 37 -10.60 13.71 -2.59
N SER A 38 -10.63 14.36 -1.41
CA SER A 38 -9.61 15.37 -1.08
C SER A 38 -8.31 14.67 -0.65
N VAL A 39 -7.23 14.85 -1.41
CA VAL A 39 -5.90 14.35 -1.07
C VAL A 39 -5.14 15.41 -0.28
N ARG A 40 -4.74 15.09 0.95
CA ARG A 40 -4.00 15.98 1.86
C ARG A 40 -2.67 15.36 2.26
N SER A 41 -1.72 16.19 2.69
CA SER A 41 -0.46 15.74 3.28
C SER A 41 -0.42 16.13 4.76
N LEU A 42 -0.04 15.19 5.61
CA LEU A 42 0.10 15.37 7.05
C LEU A 42 1.59 15.53 7.39
N LYS A 43 2.02 16.75 7.71
CA LYS A 43 3.44 17.05 7.99
C LYS A 43 3.79 17.03 9.47
N ASP A 44 2.85 17.38 10.33
CA ASP A 44 3.08 17.37 11.78
C ASP A 44 2.57 16.07 12.42
N GLU A 45 2.76 15.94 13.73
CA GLU A 45 2.49 14.72 14.49
C GLU A 45 1.10 14.14 14.23
N ILE A 46 1.03 12.80 14.26
CA ILE A 46 -0.19 12.03 13.99
C ILE A 46 -1.08 12.06 15.25
N THR A 47 -2.14 12.87 15.18
CA THR A 47 -3.14 13.00 16.25
C THR A 47 -4.53 12.62 15.76
N SER A 48 -5.41 12.20 16.69
CA SER A 48 -6.80 11.82 16.36
C SER A 48 -7.57 12.96 15.69
N GLU A 49 -7.29 14.21 16.06
CA GLU A 49 -7.90 15.42 15.51
C GLU A 49 -7.59 15.56 14.02
N LYS A 50 -6.35 15.28 13.60
CA LYS A 50 -5.93 15.38 12.20
C LYS A 50 -6.42 14.22 11.34
N LEU A 51 -6.76 13.10 11.96
CA LEU A 51 -7.37 11.95 11.30
C LEU A 51 -8.91 12.05 11.24
N PHE A 52 -9.50 13.10 11.80
CA PHE A 52 -10.95 13.30 11.74
C PHE A 52 -11.43 13.49 10.30
N GLY A 53 -12.46 12.73 9.91
CA GLY A 53 -13.00 12.75 8.54
C GLY A 53 -12.11 12.10 7.48
N VAL A 54 -10.98 11.49 7.87
CA VAL A 54 -10.10 10.76 6.97
C VAL A 54 -10.66 9.36 6.73
N LYS A 55 -10.71 8.96 5.46
CA LYS A 55 -11.10 7.61 5.03
C LYS A 55 -9.89 6.68 4.97
N LEU A 56 -8.77 7.19 4.45
CA LEU A 56 -7.56 6.42 4.20
C LEU A 56 -6.33 7.24 4.61
N TRP A 57 -5.52 6.67 5.49
CA TRP A 57 -4.19 7.17 5.83
C TRP A 57 -3.13 6.32 5.12
N ILE A 58 -2.15 6.97 4.52
CA ILE A 58 -1.10 6.33 3.70
C ILE A 58 0.26 6.77 4.21
N THR A 59 1.17 5.84 4.51
CA THR A 59 2.60 6.14 4.67
C THR A 59 3.40 5.42 3.58
N ALA A 60 4.23 6.18 2.87
CA ALA A 60 4.95 5.68 1.71
C ALA A 60 6.46 5.86 1.87
N GLY A 61 7.10 4.81 2.40
CA GLY A 61 8.51 4.74 2.73
C GLY A 61 8.89 5.66 3.88
N PRO A 62 8.31 5.49 5.08
CA PRO A 62 8.72 6.24 6.27
C PRO A 62 10.19 5.92 6.60
N ARG A 63 10.95 6.94 6.98
CA ARG A 63 12.38 6.85 7.28
C ARG A 63 12.73 7.22 8.73
N GLU A 64 11.71 7.44 9.53
CA GLU A 64 11.82 7.76 10.94
C GLU A 64 10.94 6.82 11.76
N LYS A 65 11.20 6.77 13.07
CA LYS A 65 10.44 5.95 14.00
C LYS A 65 9.16 6.66 14.43
N PHE A 66 8.12 5.87 14.60
CA PHE A 66 6.86 6.23 15.22
C PHE A 66 6.96 6.07 16.73
N SER A 67 6.31 6.97 17.47
CA SER A 67 6.17 6.89 18.91
C SER A 67 5.05 5.91 19.29
N ALA A 68 5.06 5.44 20.53
CA ALA A 68 3.97 4.62 21.06
C ALA A 68 2.61 5.36 21.01
N ALA A 69 2.61 6.68 21.21
CA ALA A 69 1.40 7.50 21.13
C ALA A 69 0.83 7.53 19.70
N GLU A 70 1.69 7.67 18.69
CA GLU A 70 1.27 7.63 17.29
C GLU A 70 0.66 6.27 16.92
N PHE A 71 1.25 5.16 17.40
CA PHE A 71 0.67 3.84 17.19
C PHE A 71 -0.71 3.69 17.86
N LEU A 72 -0.90 4.20 19.08
CA LEU A 72 -2.22 4.18 19.73
C LEU A 72 -3.26 4.95 18.91
N VAL A 73 -2.89 6.11 18.35
CA VAL A 73 -3.78 6.89 17.48
C VAL A 73 -4.14 6.11 16.21
N LEU A 74 -3.17 5.46 15.56
CA LEU A 74 -3.40 4.68 14.34
C LEU A 74 -4.27 3.45 14.58
N LYS A 75 -4.08 2.75 15.71
CA LYS A 75 -4.93 1.62 16.12
C LYS A 75 -6.37 2.07 16.33
N LYS A 76 -6.57 3.13 17.11
CA LYS A 76 -7.90 3.71 17.33
C LYS A 76 -8.55 4.15 16.01
N PHE A 77 -7.77 4.75 15.11
CA PHE A 77 -8.27 5.13 13.79
C PHE A 77 -8.76 3.92 12.97
N LEU A 78 -8.09 2.77 13.05
CA LEU A 78 -8.52 1.54 12.41
C LEU A 78 -9.79 0.97 13.07
N GLU A 79 -9.87 0.97 14.40
CA GLU A 79 -11.06 0.54 15.17
C GLU A 79 -12.29 1.41 14.86
N ASP A 80 -12.10 2.71 14.65
CA ASP A 80 -13.14 3.65 14.24
C ASP A 80 -13.60 3.45 12.77
N GLY A 81 -12.99 2.51 12.04
CA GLY A 81 -13.30 2.16 10.66
C GLY A 81 -12.62 3.05 9.62
N GLY A 82 -11.49 3.65 9.98
CA GLY A 82 -10.53 4.20 9.01
C GLY A 82 -9.77 3.09 8.30
N ALA A 83 -9.09 3.41 7.20
CA ALA A 83 -8.24 2.47 6.47
C ALA A 83 -6.78 2.95 6.47
N ILE A 84 -5.83 2.01 6.54
CA ILE A 84 -4.39 2.28 6.55
C ILE A 84 -3.75 1.56 5.37
N LEU A 85 -2.92 2.28 4.62
CA LEU A 85 -2.01 1.73 3.61
C LEU A 85 -0.57 2.03 4.00
N VAL A 86 0.22 0.99 4.25
CA VAL A 86 1.65 1.11 4.54
C VAL A 86 2.43 0.57 3.35
N MET A 87 3.39 1.35 2.86
CA MET A 87 4.30 0.94 1.80
C MET A 87 5.75 1.17 2.25
N LEU A 88 6.59 0.15 2.15
CA LEU A 88 8.03 0.24 2.41
C LEU A 88 8.86 -0.01 1.14
N ARG A 89 10.15 0.30 1.22
CA ARG A 89 11.12 0.00 0.17
C ARG A 89 11.85 -1.32 0.47
N GLU A 90 12.55 -1.80 -0.54
CA GLU A 90 13.52 -2.89 -0.40
C GLU A 90 14.50 -2.68 0.77
N GLY A 91 14.90 -3.79 1.41
CA GLY A 91 15.67 -3.80 2.65
C GLY A 91 14.82 -3.58 3.89
N GLY A 92 13.50 -3.47 3.73
CA GLY A 92 12.53 -3.48 4.82
C GLY A 92 12.71 -2.34 5.81
N GLU A 93 12.33 -2.64 7.05
CA GLU A 93 12.41 -1.72 8.17
C GLU A 93 13.86 -1.37 8.52
N SER A 94 14.77 -2.36 8.45
CA SER A 94 16.18 -2.20 8.80
C SER A 94 16.87 -1.15 7.94
N ARG A 95 16.65 -1.19 6.62
CA ARG A 95 17.22 -0.19 5.70
C ARG A 95 16.50 1.15 5.75
N SER A 96 15.19 1.13 6.01
CA SER A 96 14.38 2.35 6.08
C SER A 96 14.62 3.12 7.38
N GLY A 97 15.09 2.48 8.44
CA GLY A 97 15.33 3.12 9.74
C GLY A 97 14.05 3.45 10.51
N THR A 98 12.95 2.76 10.20
CA THR A 98 11.65 2.93 10.85
C THR A 98 11.40 1.83 11.88
N ASN A 99 10.21 1.80 12.49
CA ASN A 99 9.75 0.79 13.44
C ASN A 99 8.29 0.39 13.17
N ILE A 100 7.84 0.49 11.92
CA ILE A 100 6.44 0.25 11.53
C ILE A 100 5.96 -1.19 11.75
N ASN A 101 6.87 -2.17 11.79
CA ASN A 101 6.52 -3.57 12.05
C ASN A 101 5.87 -3.74 13.43
N PHE A 102 6.20 -2.89 14.41
CA PHE A 102 5.50 -2.86 15.70
C PHE A 102 3.99 -2.69 15.58
N LEU A 103 3.51 -1.93 14.58
CA LEU A 103 2.07 -1.81 14.32
C LEU A 103 1.54 -3.03 13.57
N LEU A 104 2.27 -3.49 12.56
CA LEU A 104 1.79 -4.49 11.59
C LEU A 104 1.77 -5.92 12.15
N GLU A 105 2.70 -6.24 13.05
CA GLU A 105 2.81 -7.55 13.69
C GLU A 105 1.54 -7.92 14.46
N GLU A 106 0.86 -6.93 15.05
CA GLU A 106 -0.43 -7.12 15.75
C GLU A 106 -1.55 -7.57 14.80
N TYR A 107 -1.40 -7.31 13.50
CA TYR A 107 -2.32 -7.74 12.44
C TYR A 107 -1.76 -8.94 11.65
N GLY A 108 -0.67 -9.56 12.11
CA GLY A 108 -0.06 -10.72 11.46
C GLY A 108 0.72 -10.40 10.18
N ILE A 109 1.13 -9.14 9.99
CA ILE A 109 1.86 -8.67 8.80
C ILE A 109 3.26 -8.20 9.22
N VAL A 110 4.29 -8.54 8.44
CA VAL A 110 5.67 -8.11 8.69
C VAL A 110 6.35 -7.74 7.37
N PHE A 111 7.07 -6.61 7.35
CA PHE A 111 8.02 -6.33 6.27
C PHE A 111 9.35 -7.04 6.53
N ASN A 112 9.77 -7.87 5.57
CA ASN A 112 11.08 -8.49 5.59
C ASN A 112 12.18 -7.49 5.20
N ASN A 113 13.40 -7.76 5.66
CA ASN A 113 14.60 -6.98 5.34
C ASN A 113 15.31 -7.52 4.08
N ASP A 114 14.55 -7.81 3.02
CA ASP A 114 15.01 -8.40 1.77
C ASP A 114 14.69 -7.52 0.55
N ALA A 115 15.02 -8.02 -0.64
CA ALA A 115 14.72 -7.35 -1.89
C ALA A 115 14.27 -8.38 -2.94
N VAL A 116 13.17 -8.08 -3.61
CA VAL A 116 12.71 -8.88 -4.74
C VAL A 116 13.62 -8.61 -5.94
N VAL A 117 14.11 -9.69 -6.54
CA VAL A 117 14.92 -9.66 -7.78
C VAL A 117 14.27 -10.56 -8.82
N ARG A 118 14.39 -10.16 -10.09
CA ARG A 118 13.99 -11.01 -11.21
C ARG A 118 14.91 -12.22 -11.31
N ASN A 119 14.35 -13.34 -11.75
CA ASN A 119 15.13 -14.54 -12.05
C ASN A 119 15.73 -14.50 -13.47
N VAL A 120 15.02 -13.89 -14.42
CA VAL A 120 15.42 -13.81 -15.83
C VAL A 120 15.40 -12.35 -16.28
N TYR A 121 16.33 -11.98 -17.16
CA TYR A 121 16.32 -10.67 -17.79
C TYR A 121 15.05 -10.51 -18.66
N TYR A 122 14.30 -9.44 -18.41
CA TYR A 122 13.14 -9.09 -19.21
C TYR A 122 12.87 -7.59 -19.15
N LYS A 123 12.92 -6.91 -20.30
CA LYS A 123 12.53 -5.51 -20.57
C LYS A 123 13.27 -4.40 -19.80
N TYR A 124 13.35 -4.52 -18.49
CA TYR A 124 13.90 -3.54 -17.57
C TYR A 124 15.40 -3.74 -17.38
N TYR A 125 16.13 -2.69 -17.00
CA TYR A 125 17.57 -2.79 -16.85
C TYR A 125 17.95 -3.30 -15.47
N HIS A 126 17.28 -2.82 -14.42
CA HIS A 126 17.68 -3.11 -13.06
C HIS A 126 17.11 -4.46 -12.57
N PRO A 127 17.90 -5.34 -11.93
CA PRO A 127 17.41 -6.64 -11.44
C PRO A 127 16.22 -6.57 -10.48
N LYS A 128 16.05 -5.43 -9.79
CA LYS A 128 14.94 -5.19 -8.84
C LYS A 128 13.68 -4.60 -9.49
N GLU A 129 13.71 -4.36 -10.79
CA GLU A 129 12.51 -4.06 -11.58
C GLU A 129 11.91 -5.40 -12.04
N ALA A 130 11.34 -6.14 -11.07
CA ALA A 130 10.79 -7.47 -11.30
C ALA A 130 9.37 -7.40 -11.87
N LEU A 131 9.15 -8.05 -13.02
CA LEU A 131 7.81 -8.28 -13.57
C LEU A 131 7.22 -9.55 -12.94
N ILE A 132 6.06 -9.41 -12.31
CA ILE A 132 5.31 -10.53 -11.72
C ILE A 132 4.03 -10.73 -12.55
N SER A 133 4.02 -11.79 -13.37
CA SER A 133 2.88 -12.10 -14.25
C SER A 133 1.79 -12.92 -13.55
N ASP A 134 2.18 -13.80 -12.62
CA ASP A 134 1.29 -14.72 -11.91
C ASP A 134 1.46 -14.58 -10.39
N GLY A 135 1.05 -13.42 -9.86
CA GLY A 135 1.19 -13.06 -8.44
C GLY A 135 -0.14 -12.75 -7.75
N VAL A 136 -1.28 -13.01 -8.39
CA VAL A 136 -2.60 -12.68 -7.84
C VAL A 136 -3.11 -13.86 -7.02
N LEU A 137 -2.96 -13.76 -5.70
CA LEU A 137 -3.38 -14.83 -4.78
C LEU A 137 -4.90 -14.84 -4.50
N ASN A 138 -5.55 -13.68 -4.53
CA ASN A 138 -6.97 -13.54 -4.23
C ASN A 138 -7.74 -13.05 -5.47
N ARG A 139 -8.70 -13.86 -5.93
CA ARG A 139 -9.56 -13.58 -7.11
C ARG A 139 -10.35 -12.27 -7.01
N GLY A 140 -10.66 -11.80 -5.79
CA GLY A 140 -11.37 -10.54 -5.58
C GLY A 140 -10.64 -9.34 -6.17
N ILE A 141 -9.31 -9.42 -6.31
CA ILE A 141 -8.51 -8.40 -7.00
C ILE A 141 -8.84 -8.37 -8.49
N SER A 142 -8.88 -9.53 -9.15
CA SER A 142 -9.22 -9.64 -10.58
C SER A 142 -10.65 -9.21 -10.86
N GLU A 143 -11.59 -9.61 -9.99
CA GLU A 143 -12.99 -9.21 -10.04
C GLU A 143 -13.14 -7.68 -9.90
N ALA A 144 -12.50 -7.07 -8.90
CA ALA A 144 -12.52 -5.62 -8.68
C ALA A 144 -11.85 -4.83 -9.82
N ALA A 145 -10.78 -5.38 -10.38
CA ALA A 145 -10.08 -4.81 -11.54
C ALA A 145 -10.87 -4.93 -12.85
N ARG A 146 -12.04 -5.62 -12.85
CA ARG A 146 -12.85 -5.93 -14.03
C ARG A 146 -12.07 -6.64 -15.12
N LYS A 147 -11.03 -7.41 -14.76
CA LYS A 147 -10.41 -8.33 -15.71
C LYS A 147 -11.37 -9.51 -15.88
N THR A 148 -12.02 -9.60 -17.02
CA THR A 148 -12.57 -10.88 -17.49
C THR A 148 -11.43 -11.87 -17.52
N VAL A 149 -11.48 -12.87 -16.64
CA VAL A 149 -10.58 -14.02 -16.71
C VAL A 149 -10.81 -14.64 -18.08
N LEU A 150 -9.82 -14.55 -18.97
CA LEU A 150 -9.79 -15.42 -20.13
C LEU A 150 -9.59 -16.82 -19.56
N GLU A 151 -10.66 -17.62 -19.55
CA GLU A 151 -10.55 -19.05 -19.36
C GLU A 151 -9.56 -19.55 -20.42
N THR A 152 -8.36 -19.92 -20.01
CA THR A 152 -7.54 -20.81 -20.80
C THR A 152 -8.29 -22.13 -20.85
N THR A 153 -9.03 -22.37 -21.93
CA THR A 153 -9.48 -23.71 -22.31
C THR A 153 -8.28 -24.63 -22.21
N GLY A 154 -8.29 -25.52 -21.21
CA GLY A 154 -7.40 -26.67 -21.21
C GLY A 154 -7.69 -27.44 -22.47
N GLU A 155 -6.70 -27.55 -23.35
CA GLU A 155 -6.71 -28.60 -24.36
C GLU A 155 -6.56 -29.93 -23.61
N ASP A 156 -7.69 -30.50 -23.22
CA ASP A 156 -7.79 -31.87 -22.76
C ASP A 156 -7.23 -32.80 -23.84
N GLY A 157 -6.33 -33.68 -23.42
CA GLY A 157 -5.53 -34.55 -24.28
C GLY A 157 -6.36 -35.38 -25.24
N ASN A 158 -6.04 -35.28 -26.52
CA ASN A 158 -6.50 -36.24 -27.52
C ASN A 158 -5.53 -37.43 -27.54
N GLY A 159 -5.97 -38.56 -26.98
CA GLY A 159 -5.30 -39.84 -27.15
C GLY A 159 -5.19 -40.19 -28.63
N HIS A 160 -3.98 -40.47 -29.10
CA HIS A 160 -3.77 -41.16 -30.36
C HIS A 160 -3.65 -42.65 -30.08
N ASP A 161 -4.70 -43.36 -30.44
CA ASP A 161 -4.73 -44.80 -30.63
C ASP A 161 -4.16 -45.07 -32.03
N SER A 162 -3.00 -45.74 -32.12
CA SER A 162 -2.46 -46.49 -33.28
C SER A 162 -1.16 -47.19 -32.89
#